data_AF-A0A0P9RTK9-F1
#
_entry.id   AF-A0A0P9RTK9-F1
#
_cell.length_a   1.000
_cell.length_b   1.000
_cell.length_c   1.000
_cell.angle_alpha   90.00
_cell.angle_beta   90.00
_cell.angle_gamma   90.00
#
_symmetry.space_group_name_H-M   'P 1'
#
loop_
_entity.id
_entity.type
_entity.pdbx_description
1 polymer ?
#
loop_
_entity_poly.entity_id
_entity_poly.type
_entity_poly.pdbx_seq_one_letter_code
_entity_poly.pdbx_strand_id
1 'polypeptide(L)'
;MLDTTHRQFIASVKQGRGDRLKDKDHPELFSGLIWTGEQAVALGLVDGLGSASYVARDVIKEKDIVEYTVEESPFDRFSKKLGTSIAERIAMLVGFNGPSLR
;
A
#
# COMPACT_ATOMS: atom_id res chain seq x y z
N MET A 1 25.68 -7.43 -7.99
CA MET A 1 24.72 -7.26 -6.88
C MET A 1 23.28 -7.35 -7.37
N LEU A 2 22.76 -6.37 -8.13
CA LEU A 2 21.37 -6.37 -8.63
C LEU A 2 20.96 -7.65 -9.38
N ASP A 3 21.78 -8.10 -10.33
CA ASP A 3 21.53 -9.33 -11.10
C ASP A 3 21.48 -10.59 -10.20
N THR A 4 22.30 -10.64 -9.14
CA THR A 4 22.27 -11.74 -8.17
C THR A 4 20.99 -11.72 -7.33
N THR A 5 20.60 -10.56 -6.84
CA THR A 5 19.35 -10.37 -6.10
C THR A 5 18.14 -10.72 -6.96
N HIS A 6 18.13 -10.31 -8.23
CA HIS A 6 17.05 -10.64 -9.16
C HIS A 6 16.93 -12.16 -9.38
N ARG A 7 18.04 -12.88 -9.59
CA ARG A 7 18.01 -14.35 -9.67
C ARG A 7 17.49 -15.01 -8.41
N GLN A 8 17.87 -14.52 -7.23
CA GLN A 8 17.38 -15.04 -5.93
C GLN A 8 15.87 -14.81 -5.76
N PHE A 9 15.38 -13.65 -6.18
CA PHE A 9 13.94 -13.35 -6.22
C PHE A 9 13.20 -14.34 -7.12
N ILE A 10 13.65 -14.51 -8.37
CA ILE A 10 13.05 -15.46 -9.32
C ILE A 10 13.02 -16.87 -8.74
N ALA A 11 14.14 -17.34 -8.18
CA ALA A 11 14.23 -18.67 -7.58
C ALA A 11 13.22 -18.86 -6.43
N SER A 12 13.11 -17.87 -5.54
CA SER A 12 12.16 -17.90 -4.42
C SER A 12 10.70 -17.94 -4.90
N VAL A 13 10.37 -17.15 -5.94
CA VAL A 13 9.02 -17.15 -6.52
C VAL A 13 8.69 -18.48 -7.17
N LYS A 14 9.60 -19.03 -7.99
CA LYS A 14 9.40 -20.35 -8.62
C LYS A 14 9.21 -21.45 -7.57
N GLN A 15 10.03 -21.44 -6.52
CA GLN A 15 9.92 -22.40 -5.43
C GLN A 15 8.60 -22.26 -4.67
N GLY A 16 8.18 -21.03 -4.35
CA GLY A 16 6.95 -20.79 -3.58
C GLY A 16 5.67 -21.05 -4.36
N ARG A 17 5.64 -20.72 -5.66
CA ARG A 17 4.45 -20.91 -6.50
C ARG A 17 4.36 -22.33 -7.07
N GLY A 18 5.49 -22.97 -7.35
CA GLY A 18 5.56 -24.33 -7.90
C GLY A 18 4.81 -24.45 -9.23
N ASP A 19 4.11 -25.55 -9.43
CA ASP A 19 3.40 -25.87 -10.69
C ASP A 19 2.25 -24.89 -11.03
N ARG A 20 1.83 -24.06 -10.08
CA ARG A 20 0.82 -23.03 -10.32
C ARG A 20 1.35 -21.92 -11.23
N LEU A 21 2.66 -21.65 -11.16
CA LEU A 21 3.28 -20.55 -11.89
C LEU A 21 3.41 -20.90 -13.37
N LYS A 22 2.93 -19.99 -14.25
CA LYS A 22 2.95 -20.21 -15.70
C LYS A 22 4.17 -19.59 -16.38
N ASP A 23 5.34 -19.68 -15.77
CA ASP A 23 6.57 -19.02 -16.28
C ASP A 23 7.11 -19.61 -17.58
N LYS A 24 6.78 -20.87 -17.89
CA LYS A 24 7.17 -21.52 -19.15
C LYS A 24 6.53 -20.89 -20.38
N ASP A 25 5.29 -20.45 -20.25
CA ASP A 25 4.49 -19.87 -21.33
C ASP A 25 4.53 -18.33 -21.33
N HIS A 26 5.09 -17.73 -20.26
CA HIS A 26 5.10 -16.29 -20.01
C HIS A 26 6.51 -15.79 -19.61
N PRO A 27 7.46 -15.66 -20.57
CA PRO A 27 8.82 -15.20 -20.32
C PRO A 27 8.89 -13.78 -19.74
N GLU A 28 7.83 -12.98 -19.91
CA GLU A 28 7.71 -11.62 -19.42
C GLU A 28 7.46 -11.51 -17.91
N LEU A 29 7.16 -12.61 -17.19
CA LEU A 29 6.83 -12.60 -15.75
C LEU A 29 7.87 -11.93 -14.85
N PHE A 30 9.14 -11.92 -15.28
CA PHE A 30 10.26 -11.36 -14.52
C PHE A 30 10.92 -10.17 -15.23
N SER A 31 10.17 -9.49 -16.10
CA SER A 31 10.63 -8.30 -16.83
C SER A 31 10.49 -6.98 -16.04
N GLY A 32 9.75 -7.01 -14.92
CA GLY A 32 9.36 -5.80 -14.18
C GLY A 32 8.00 -5.21 -14.59
N LEU A 33 7.30 -5.84 -15.54
CA LEU A 33 5.91 -5.50 -15.85
C LEU A 33 4.99 -5.72 -14.63
N ILE A 34 3.97 -4.88 -14.54
CA ILE A 34 2.97 -4.90 -13.48
C ILE A 34 1.74 -5.66 -13.97
N TRP A 35 1.17 -6.46 -13.08
CA TRP A 35 -0.03 -7.26 -13.33
C TRP A 35 -1.17 -6.80 -12.43
N THR A 36 -2.39 -6.76 -12.96
CA THR A 36 -3.58 -6.63 -12.12
C THR A 36 -3.79 -7.92 -11.32
N GLY A 37 -4.59 -7.86 -10.25
CA GLY A 37 -4.92 -9.06 -9.46
C GLY A 37 -5.52 -10.17 -10.33
N GLU A 38 -6.42 -9.83 -11.26
CA GLU A 38 -7.06 -10.78 -12.18
C GLU A 38 -6.05 -11.48 -13.10
N GLN A 39 -5.11 -10.71 -13.67
CA GLN A 39 -4.02 -11.27 -14.47
C GLN A 39 -3.11 -12.16 -13.61
N ALA A 40 -2.79 -11.72 -12.39
CA ALA A 40 -1.93 -12.45 -11.47
C ALA A 40 -2.53 -13.81 -11.08
N VAL A 41 -3.85 -13.92 -10.93
CA VAL A 41 -4.53 -15.21 -10.74
C VAL A 41 -4.33 -16.10 -11.97
N ALA A 42 -4.57 -15.56 -13.17
CA ALA A 42 -4.44 -16.33 -14.41
C ALA A 42 -3.00 -16.82 -14.66
N LEU A 43 -1.99 -16.04 -14.25
CA LEU A 43 -0.56 -16.36 -14.36
C LEU A 43 -0.05 -17.25 -13.21
N GLY A 44 -0.88 -17.47 -12.19
CA GLY A 44 -0.52 -18.25 -11.01
C GLY A 44 0.44 -17.55 -10.04
N LEU A 45 0.53 -16.22 -10.11
CA LEU A 45 1.30 -15.38 -9.19
C LEU A 45 0.63 -15.28 -7.82
N VAL A 46 -0.70 -15.33 -7.77
CA VAL A 46 -1.52 -15.33 -6.55
C VAL A 46 -2.57 -16.44 -6.60
N ASP A 47 -3.20 -16.73 -5.46
CA ASP A 47 -4.17 -17.82 -5.34
C ASP A 47 -5.62 -17.42 -5.60
N GLY A 48 -5.91 -16.12 -5.52
CA GLY A 48 -7.25 -15.59 -5.71
C GLY A 48 -7.31 -14.11 -5.39
N LEU A 49 -8.52 -13.56 -5.48
CA LEU A 49 -8.84 -12.20 -5.08
C LEU A 49 -9.56 -12.22 -3.75
N GLY A 50 -9.23 -11.28 -2.87
CA GLY A 50 -9.87 -11.16 -1.56
C GLY A 50 -9.45 -9.88 -0.84
N SER A 51 -10.24 -9.48 0.14
CA SER A 51 -9.89 -8.39 1.06
C SER A 51 -9.11 -8.92 2.26
N ALA A 52 -8.43 -8.02 2.98
CA ALA A 52 -7.78 -8.37 4.24
C ALA A 52 -8.77 -9.01 5.23
N SER A 53 -10.01 -8.51 5.31
CA SER A 53 -11.07 -9.06 6.15
C SER A 53 -11.50 -10.47 5.76
N TYR A 54 -11.52 -10.78 4.45
CA TYR A 54 -11.78 -12.14 3.97
C TYR A 54 -10.67 -13.09 4.42
N VAL A 55 -9.41 -12.72 4.21
CA VAL A 55 -8.26 -13.55 4.61
C VAL A 55 -8.27 -13.79 6.12
N ALA A 56 -8.45 -12.73 6.92
CA ALA A 56 -8.52 -12.82 8.37
C ALA A 56 -9.59 -13.83 8.83
N ARG A 57 -10.85 -13.61 8.43
CA ARG A 57 -11.98 -14.42 8.89
C ARG A 57 -11.98 -15.84 8.32
N ASP A 58 -11.72 -15.97 7.02
CA ASP A 58 -12.03 -17.20 6.28
C ASP A 58 -10.80 -18.07 6.04
N VAL A 59 -9.60 -17.50 5.93
CA VAL A 59 -8.36 -18.24 5.67
C VAL A 59 -7.60 -18.54 6.97
N ILE A 60 -7.26 -17.52 7.75
CA ILE A 60 -6.43 -17.68 8.97
C ILE A 60 -7.25 -17.81 10.25
N LYS A 61 -8.58 -17.60 10.19
CA LYS A 61 -9.54 -17.69 11.30
C LYS A 61 -9.27 -16.73 12.45
N GLU A 62 -8.73 -15.55 12.13
CA GLU A 62 -8.52 -14.46 13.08
C GLU A 62 -9.57 -13.36 12.84
N LYS A 63 -10.20 -12.88 13.91
CA LYS A 63 -11.25 -11.86 13.82
C LYS A 63 -10.69 -10.46 14.02
N ASP A 64 -9.62 -10.34 14.80
CA ASP A 64 -9.10 -9.05 15.20
C ASP A 64 -8.00 -8.61 14.21
N ILE A 65 -8.25 -7.51 13.50
CA ILE A 65 -7.27 -6.87 12.62
C ILE A 65 -6.76 -5.62 13.32
N VAL A 66 -5.43 -5.55 13.52
CA VAL A 66 -4.77 -4.38 14.10
C VAL A 66 -4.26 -3.49 12.96
N GLU A 67 -4.76 -2.26 12.91
CA GLU A 67 -4.29 -1.24 11.97
C GLU A 67 -3.19 -0.38 12.62
N TYR A 68 -1.99 -0.41 12.05
CA TYR A 68 -0.83 0.37 12.53
C TYR A 68 -0.69 1.72 11.83
N THR A 69 -1.69 2.13 11.03
CA THR A 69 -1.71 3.43 10.37
C THR A 69 -1.62 4.53 11.44
N VAL A 70 -0.61 5.39 11.35
CA VAL A 70 -0.46 6.52 12.27
C VAL A 70 -1.52 7.55 11.92
N GLU A 71 -2.53 7.67 12.77
CA GLU A 71 -3.57 8.71 12.65
C GLU A 71 -3.32 9.87 13.61
N GLU A 72 -3.56 11.10 13.17
CA GLU A 72 -3.63 12.25 14.08
C GLU A 72 -4.76 12.01 15.09
N SER A 73 -4.48 12.13 16.39
CA SER A 73 -5.52 11.94 17.40
C SER A 73 -6.63 13.00 17.23
N PRO A 74 -7.86 12.73 17.69
CA PRO A 74 -8.93 13.72 17.64
C PRO A 74 -8.55 15.06 18.28
N PHE A 75 -7.74 15.02 19.34
CA PHE A 75 -7.23 16.21 20.04
C PHE A 75 -6.18 16.96 19.21
N ASP A 76 -5.28 16.27 18.52
CA ASP A 76 -4.29 16.90 17.64
C ASP A 76 -4.97 17.60 16.47
N ARG A 77 -5.97 16.94 15.86
CA ARG A 77 -6.79 17.53 14.79
C ARG A 77 -7.53 18.77 15.26
N PHE A 78 -8.08 18.75 16.47
CA PHE A 78 -8.73 19.91 17.07
C PHE A 78 -7.73 21.05 17.31
N SER A 79 -6.61 20.75 17.96
CA SER A 79 -5.59 21.74 18.33
C SER A 79 -4.97 22.40 17.10
N LYS A 80 -4.75 21.63 16.03
CA LYS A 80 -4.28 22.13 14.74
C LYS A 80 -5.27 23.11 14.13
N LYS A 81 -6.56 22.76 14.07
CA LYS A 81 -7.63 23.65 13.55
C LYS A 81 -7.78 24.92 14.39
N LEU A 82 -7.66 24.81 15.70
CA LEU A 82 -7.70 25.95 16.60
C LEU A 82 -6.50 26.88 16.33
N GLY A 83 -5.29 26.32 16.30
CA GLY A 83 -4.06 27.04 16.01
C GLY A 83 -4.08 27.75 14.66
N THR A 84 -4.55 27.09 13.59
CA THR A 84 -4.69 27.73 12.27
C THR A 84 -5.68 28.89 12.31
N SER A 85 -6.84 28.72 12.96
CA SER A 85 -7.84 29.81 13.05
C SER A 85 -7.33 31.03 13.82
N ILE A 86 -6.56 30.81 14.89
CA ILE A 86 -5.95 31.89 15.68
C ILE A 86 -4.86 32.58 14.85
N ALA A 87 -4.01 31.82 14.17
CA ALA A 87 -2.97 32.36 13.30
C ALA A 87 -3.55 33.20 12.15
N GLU A 88 -4.63 32.75 11.50
CA GLU A 88 -5.36 33.50 10.48
C GLU A 88 -5.88 34.84 11.01
N ARG A 89 -6.47 34.84 12.22
CA ARG A 89 -6.96 36.06 12.87
C ARG A 89 -5.85 37.04 13.21
N ILE A 90 -4.73 36.54 13.72
CA ILE A 90 -3.55 37.36 14.02
C ILE A 90 -2.96 37.93 12.72
N ALA A 91 -2.83 37.14 11.66
CA ALA A 91 -2.33 37.58 10.37
C ALA A 91 -3.18 38.73 9.79
N MET A 92 -4.52 38.64 9.90
CA MET A 92 -5.44 39.71 9.50
C MET A 92 -5.27 40.99 10.34
N LEU A 93 -5.08 40.87 11.66
CA LEU A 93 -4.92 42.04 12.55
C LEU A 93 -3.58 42.76 12.36
N VAL A 94 -2.51 42.02 12.07
CA VAL A 94 -1.15 42.55 11.88
C VAL A 94 -0.92 43.02 10.43
N GLY A 95 -1.95 42.93 9.56
CA GLY A 95 -1.89 43.43 8.18
C GLY A 95 -0.98 42.61 7.26
N PHE A 96 -0.70 41.35 7.61
CA PHE A 96 0.12 40.46 6.79
C PHE A 96 -0.72 39.95 5.61
N ASN A 97 -0.62 40.62 4.46
CA ASN A 97 -1.03 40.08 3.16
C ASN A 97 0.00 39.03 2.71
N GLY A 98 -0.02 37.84 3.34
CA GLY A 98 0.72 36.68 2.84
C GLY A 98 0.14 36.18 1.52
N PRO A 99 0.95 35.56 0.63
CA PRO A 99 0.50 35.14 -0.69
C PRO A 99 -0.69 34.18 -0.58
N SER A 100 -1.76 34.48 -1.32
CA SER A 100 -2.92 33.60 -1.44
C SER A 100 -2.51 32.30 -2.13
N LEU A 101 -2.47 31.19 -1.39
CA LEU A 101 -2.32 29.87 -1.96
C LEU A 101 -3.70 29.41 -2.45
N ARG A 102 -3.85 29.38 -3.77
CA ARG A 102 -4.93 28.68 -4.48
C ARG A 102 -4.55 27.22 -4.70
#